data_AF-W7TLQ3-F1
#
_entry.id   AF-W7TLQ3-F1
#
_cell.length_a   1.000
_cell.length_b   1.000
_cell.length_c   1.000
_cell.angle_alpha   90.00
_cell.angle_beta   90.00
_cell.angle_gamma   90.00
#
_symmetry.space_group_name_H-M   'P 1'
#
loop_
_entity.id
_entity.type
_entity.pdbx_description
1 polymer ?
#
loop_
_entity_poly.entity_id
_entity_poly.type
_entity_poly.pdbx_seq_one_letter_code
_entity_poly.pdbx_strand_id
1 'polypeptide(L)'
;MAKLKRFLRKASFLLATSPSSSFSWPRAFFPSPSHGGPPPARTTRYFSPASKMYMKATSSSRTPSNLLAQVRCHSQVILDTADYLQLAHLPGTLEVTTNPSIVWQAAQKEEYFHLLEEACNMYLPLGIDGIPDMLEAVPPKFAREIWKRLPHAPSSSSLPLPRVYVQLDPRYAFDIDLAVRQSLALVDLCVHKHQLPLSNLVIKIPGSWEGIQAAKDLRALERVFFDYLRERPGV
;
A
#
# COMPACT_ATOMS: atom_id res chain seq x y z
N MET A 1 15.87 -18.94 13.51
CA MET A 1 14.97 -20.03 13.07
C MET A 1 13.94 -20.51 14.09
N ALA A 2 14.29 -21.05 15.28
CA ALA A 2 13.27 -21.57 16.22
C ALA A 2 12.31 -20.50 16.80
N LYS A 3 12.83 -19.31 17.12
CA LYS A 3 12.01 -18.16 17.57
C LYS A 3 11.05 -17.65 16.50
N LEU A 4 11.48 -17.66 15.23
CA LEU A 4 10.69 -17.23 14.08
C LEU A 4 9.56 -18.21 13.74
N LYS A 5 9.82 -19.53 13.79
CA LYS A 5 8.77 -20.56 13.64
C LYS A 5 7.73 -20.49 14.77
N ARG A 6 8.15 -20.12 15.99
CA ARG A 6 7.23 -19.87 17.12
C ARG A 6 6.41 -18.59 16.94
N PHE A 7 7.00 -17.53 16.40
CA PHE A 7 6.31 -16.29 16.04
C PHE A 7 5.23 -16.52 14.98
N LEU A 8 5.57 -17.21 13.88
CA LEU A 8 4.62 -17.54 12.81
C LEU A 8 3.41 -18.34 13.33
N ARG A 9 3.63 -19.34 14.20
CA ARG A 9 2.55 -20.11 14.83
C ARG A 9 1.65 -19.28 15.75
N LYS A 10 2.23 -18.35 16.52
CA LYS A 10 1.48 -17.45 17.42
C LYS A 10 0.70 -16.39 16.64
N ALA A 11 1.26 -15.88 15.54
CA ALA A 11 0.59 -14.96 14.62
C ALA A 11 -0.67 -15.57 13.98
N SER A 12 -0.61 -16.84 13.55
CA SER A 12 -1.80 -17.55 13.03
C SER A 12 -2.92 -17.66 14.05
N PHE A 13 -2.60 -17.79 15.34
CA PHE A 13 -3.59 -17.87 16.41
C PHE A 13 -4.20 -16.49 16.76
N LEU A 14 -3.40 -15.42 16.75
CA LEU A 14 -3.86 -14.07 17.05
C LEU A 14 -4.68 -13.44 15.91
N LEU A 15 -4.40 -13.80 14.66
CA LEU A 15 -5.26 -13.46 13.52
C LEU A 15 -6.66 -14.08 13.63
N ALA A 16 -6.82 -15.14 14.43
CA ALA A 16 -8.11 -15.80 14.68
C ALA A 16 -8.84 -15.25 15.92
N THR A 17 -8.13 -14.72 16.92
CA THR A 17 -8.74 -14.25 18.18
C THR A 17 -7.87 -13.17 18.86
N SER A 18 -8.16 -11.87 18.68
CA SER A 18 -7.77 -10.86 19.67
C SER A 18 -8.44 -9.48 19.46
N PRO A 19 -8.91 -8.83 20.55
CA PRO A 19 -9.39 -7.45 20.52
C PRO A 19 -8.23 -6.43 20.63
N SER A 20 -8.49 -5.27 20.03
CA SER A 20 -7.70 -4.03 19.93
C SER A 20 -6.66 -3.73 21.01
N SER A 21 -5.44 -3.35 20.60
CA SER A 21 -4.48 -2.56 21.39
C SER A 21 -4.37 -1.13 20.86
N SER A 22 -4.26 -0.19 21.79
CA SER A 22 -4.37 1.26 21.59
C SER A 22 -3.03 1.91 21.24
N PHE A 23 -2.89 2.36 19.99
CA PHE A 23 -1.95 3.42 19.62
C PHE A 23 -2.72 4.75 19.58
N SER A 24 -2.31 5.72 20.38
CA SER A 24 -2.98 7.03 20.47
C SER A 24 -2.15 8.12 19.80
N TRP A 25 -2.76 8.80 18.82
CA TRP A 25 -2.23 10.05 18.27
C TRP A 25 -2.54 11.20 19.26
N PRO A 26 -1.68 12.24 19.34
CA PRO A 26 -2.04 13.46 20.05
C PRO A 26 -3.31 14.07 19.46
N ARG A 27 -4.31 14.39 20.31
CA ARG A 27 -5.63 14.97 19.94
C ARG A 27 -5.58 16.31 19.19
N ALA A 28 -4.41 16.84 18.87
CA ALA A 28 -4.21 18.22 18.46
C ALA A 28 -4.52 18.54 16.97
N PHE A 29 -5.04 17.59 16.18
CA PHE A 29 -5.09 17.75 14.71
C PHE A 29 -6.46 17.57 14.04
N PHE A 30 -7.56 17.53 14.80
CA PHE A 30 -8.89 17.67 14.20
C PHE A 30 -9.30 19.15 14.18
N PRO A 31 -9.24 19.86 13.04
CA PRO A 31 -9.86 21.18 12.97
C PRO A 31 -11.38 21.03 13.02
N SER A 32 -12.01 21.78 13.93
CA SER A 32 -13.46 21.98 13.94
C SER A 32 -13.93 22.63 12.63
N PRO A 33 -15.12 22.29 12.10
CA PRO A 33 -15.55 22.78 10.80
C PRO A 33 -15.92 24.27 10.89
N SER A 34 -15.11 25.14 10.31
CA SER A 34 -15.49 26.52 9.99
C SER A 34 -15.95 26.61 8.53
N HIS A 35 -17.18 27.10 8.36
CA HIS A 35 -17.82 27.32 7.06
C HIS A 35 -17.17 28.48 6.29
N GLY A 36 -17.11 28.34 4.96
CA GLY A 36 -17.17 29.49 4.05
C GLY A 36 -15.96 29.68 3.12
N GLY A 37 -15.97 28.98 1.98
CA GLY A 37 -15.15 29.33 0.82
C GLY A 37 -15.63 28.57 -0.41
N PRO A 38 -15.75 29.21 -1.59
CA PRO A 38 -16.21 28.52 -2.80
C PRO A 38 -15.18 27.47 -3.23
N PRO A 39 -15.63 26.28 -3.71
CA PRO A 39 -14.71 25.22 -4.08
C PRO A 39 -13.92 25.61 -5.34
N PRO A 40 -12.58 25.48 -5.36
CA PRO A 40 -11.81 25.61 -6.59
C PRO A 40 -12.05 24.41 -7.52
N ALA A 41 -11.86 24.66 -8.81
CA ALA A 41 -12.30 23.82 -9.92
C ALA A 41 -11.91 22.33 -9.82
N ARG A 42 -12.90 21.49 -10.13
CA ARG A 42 -12.90 20.03 -10.14
C ARG A 42 -11.92 19.47 -11.18
N THR A 43 -10.69 19.13 -10.79
CA THR A 43 -9.82 18.27 -11.62
C THR A 43 -10.16 16.80 -11.40
N THR A 44 -11.30 16.38 -11.94
CA THR A 44 -11.58 14.97 -12.21
C THR A 44 -10.67 14.50 -13.35
N ARG A 45 -9.59 13.78 -13.04
CA ARG A 45 -8.89 12.91 -14.00
C ARG A 45 -8.58 11.56 -13.36
N TYR A 46 -9.63 10.76 -13.12
CA TYR A 46 -9.47 9.32 -12.83
C TYR A 46 -9.41 8.45 -14.09
N PHE A 47 -9.52 9.05 -15.28
CA PHE A 47 -9.12 8.41 -16.53
C PHE A 47 -7.93 9.17 -17.12
N SER A 48 -6.73 8.67 -16.89
CA SER A 48 -5.56 9.13 -17.62
C SER A 48 -5.64 8.62 -19.07
N PRO A 49 -5.35 9.45 -20.10
CA PRO A 49 -5.20 9.00 -21.49
C PRO A 49 -4.07 7.99 -21.72
N ALA A 50 -3.25 7.69 -20.70
CA ALA A 50 -2.06 6.86 -20.78
C ALA A 50 -2.34 5.41 -21.25
N SER A 51 -3.56 4.90 -21.08
CA SER A 51 -3.99 3.61 -21.63
C SER A 51 -3.81 3.54 -23.16
N LYS A 52 -3.90 4.68 -23.87
CA LYS A 52 -3.70 4.75 -25.33
C LYS A 52 -2.22 4.78 -25.73
N MET A 53 -1.29 5.21 -24.87
CA MET A 53 0.13 5.30 -25.24
C MET A 53 0.87 3.96 -25.14
N TYR A 54 0.46 3.07 -24.23
CA TYR A 54 0.99 1.69 -24.22
C TYR A 54 0.57 0.88 -25.46
N MET A 55 -0.43 1.37 -26.21
CA MET A 55 -0.90 0.74 -27.46
C MET A 55 -0.17 1.21 -28.72
N LYS A 56 0.63 2.29 -28.65
CA LYS A 56 1.21 2.91 -29.85
C LYS A 56 2.62 2.43 -30.20
N ALA A 57 3.22 1.56 -29.40
CA ALA A 57 4.58 1.04 -29.63
C ALA A 57 4.65 -0.25 -30.46
N THR A 58 3.54 -0.73 -31.02
CA THR A 58 3.55 -1.88 -31.94
C THR A 58 2.64 -1.63 -33.14
N SER A 59 3.06 -0.75 -34.05
CA SER A 59 2.50 -0.69 -35.42
C SER A 59 3.06 -1.83 -36.28
N SER A 60 2.99 -3.07 -35.77
CA SER A 60 3.18 -4.29 -36.53
C SER A 60 1.87 -5.06 -36.44
N SER A 61 1.30 -5.40 -37.58
CA SER A 61 0.05 -6.12 -37.80
C SER A 61 0.09 -7.57 -37.28
N ARG A 62 0.46 -7.77 -36.02
CA ARG A 62 0.59 -9.08 -35.40
C ARG A 62 -0.50 -9.22 -34.36
N THR A 63 -1.46 -10.11 -34.63
CA THR A 63 -2.49 -10.52 -33.67
C THR A 63 -1.80 -10.87 -32.34
N PRO A 64 -2.26 -10.35 -31.19
CA PRO A 64 -1.62 -10.60 -29.91
C PRO A 64 -1.55 -12.11 -29.66
N SER A 65 -0.32 -12.60 -29.45
CA SER A 65 0.02 -14.04 -29.61
C SER A 65 -0.58 -14.96 -28.54
N ASN A 66 -1.08 -14.41 -27.43
CA ASN A 66 -1.75 -15.16 -26.38
C ASN A 66 -2.88 -14.34 -25.73
N LEU A 67 -3.72 -15.01 -24.94
CA LEU A 67 -4.87 -14.40 -24.25
C LEU A 67 -4.47 -13.19 -23.40
N LEU A 68 -3.36 -13.27 -22.67
CA LEU A 68 -2.88 -12.16 -21.83
C LEU A 68 -2.53 -10.93 -22.68
N ALA A 69 -1.90 -11.13 -23.84
CA ALA A 69 -1.57 -10.05 -24.77
C ALA A 69 -2.85 -9.41 -25.35
N GLN A 70 -3.90 -10.20 -25.61
CA GLN A 70 -5.19 -9.67 -26.06
C GLN A 70 -5.90 -8.85 -24.96
N VAL A 71 -5.89 -9.32 -23.71
CA VAL A 71 -6.47 -8.57 -22.58
C VAL A 71 -5.77 -7.22 -22.37
N ARG A 72 -4.45 -7.17 -22.51
CA ARG A 72 -3.67 -5.90 -22.41
C ARG A 72 -4.10 -4.85 -23.44
N CYS A 73 -4.68 -5.26 -24.58
CA CYS A 73 -5.21 -4.34 -25.58
C CYS A 73 -6.53 -3.67 -25.18
N HIS A 74 -7.18 -4.12 -24.10
CA HIS A 74 -8.49 -3.59 -23.68
C HIS A 74 -8.57 -3.24 -22.20
N SER A 75 -7.67 -3.76 -21.37
CA SER A 75 -7.69 -3.60 -19.92
C SER A 75 -6.28 -3.40 -19.38
N GLN A 76 -6.20 -2.69 -18.26
CA GLN A 76 -4.98 -2.64 -17.50
C GLN A 76 -4.79 -3.98 -16.78
N VAL A 77 -3.64 -4.62 -17.00
CA VAL A 77 -3.24 -5.81 -16.25
C VAL A 77 -2.47 -5.37 -15.03
N ILE A 78 -2.89 -5.85 -13.86
CA ILE A 78 -2.28 -5.60 -12.54
C ILE A 78 -1.90 -6.95 -11.96
N LEU A 79 -0.75 -7.04 -11.28
CA LEU A 79 -0.34 -8.29 -10.62
C LEU A 79 -0.87 -8.31 -9.18
N ASP A 80 -1.54 -9.38 -8.78
CA ASP A 80 -1.99 -9.57 -7.39
C ASP A 80 -1.06 -10.56 -6.68
N THR A 81 0.03 -10.06 -6.10
CA THR A 81 1.07 -10.88 -5.47
C THR A 81 1.90 -10.10 -4.47
N ALA A 82 2.37 -10.80 -3.43
CA ALA A 82 3.44 -10.33 -2.54
C ALA A 82 4.79 -11.01 -2.83
N ASP A 83 4.84 -11.95 -3.77
CA ASP A 83 6.02 -12.72 -4.16
C ASP A 83 6.93 -11.88 -5.08
N TYR A 84 7.63 -10.91 -4.48
CA TYR A 84 8.37 -9.91 -5.23
C TYR A 84 9.59 -10.46 -5.97
N LEU A 85 10.16 -11.59 -5.54
CA LEU A 85 11.29 -12.21 -6.25
C LEU A 85 10.89 -12.78 -7.61
N GLN A 86 9.61 -13.13 -7.78
CA GLN A 86 9.08 -13.63 -9.04
C GLN A 86 8.64 -12.52 -10.00
N LEU A 87 8.62 -11.24 -9.57
CA LEU A 87 8.17 -10.13 -10.41
C LEU A 87 8.99 -9.96 -11.69
N ALA A 88 10.29 -10.27 -11.66
CA ALA A 88 11.15 -10.20 -12.84
C ALA A 88 10.73 -11.17 -13.96
N HIS A 89 10.07 -12.26 -13.60
CA HIS A 89 9.59 -13.28 -14.53
C HIS A 89 8.15 -13.02 -15.00
N LEU A 90 7.46 -12.06 -14.38
CA LEU A 90 6.08 -11.70 -14.70
C LEU A 90 6.08 -10.51 -15.68
N PRO A 91 5.61 -10.68 -16.93
CA PRO A 91 5.68 -9.61 -17.91
C PRO A 91 4.79 -8.41 -17.54
N GLY A 92 5.38 -7.22 -17.59
CA GLY A 92 4.74 -5.97 -18.03
C GLY A 92 3.51 -5.49 -17.25
N THR A 93 3.68 -5.22 -15.95
CA THR A 93 2.76 -4.32 -15.21
C THR A 93 3.54 -3.19 -14.57
N LEU A 94 2.87 -2.07 -14.37
CA LEU A 94 3.34 -0.98 -13.52
C LEU A 94 2.73 -1.06 -12.12
N GLU A 95 1.73 -1.92 -11.92
CA GLU A 95 0.94 -1.94 -10.70
C GLU A 95 0.87 -3.33 -10.10
N VAL A 96 1.08 -3.39 -8.78
CA VAL A 96 1.02 -4.61 -7.98
C VAL A 96 0.11 -4.39 -6.79
N THR A 97 -0.87 -5.27 -6.63
CA THR A 97 -1.76 -5.28 -5.47
C THR A 97 -1.31 -6.31 -4.46
N THR A 98 -1.37 -5.92 -3.19
CA THR A 98 -1.25 -6.84 -2.05
C THR A 98 -2.56 -6.91 -1.27
N ASN A 99 -2.70 -7.96 -0.47
CA ASN A 99 -3.75 -8.11 0.53
C ASN A 99 -3.19 -8.96 1.70
N PRO A 100 -3.83 -8.97 2.88
CA PRO A 100 -3.31 -9.69 4.04
C PRO A 100 -3.03 -11.18 3.76
N SER A 101 -3.91 -11.85 3.01
CA SER A 101 -3.78 -13.27 2.70
C SER A 101 -2.55 -13.58 1.84
N ILE A 102 -2.28 -12.81 0.79
CA ILE A 102 -1.12 -13.05 -0.10
C ILE A 102 0.19 -12.62 0.55
N VAL A 103 0.17 -11.58 1.40
CA VAL A 103 1.33 -11.20 2.23
C VAL A 103 1.63 -12.31 3.23
N TRP A 104 0.60 -12.87 3.88
CA TRP A 104 0.74 -13.99 4.79
C TRP A 104 1.33 -15.23 4.10
N GLN A 105 0.85 -15.57 2.90
CA GLN A 105 1.39 -16.68 2.11
C GLN A 105 2.86 -16.47 1.74
N ALA A 106 3.23 -15.25 1.33
CA ALA A 106 4.62 -14.93 1.03
C ALA A 106 5.50 -14.95 2.29
N ALA A 107 5.06 -14.34 3.40
CA ALA A 107 5.80 -14.28 4.65
C ALA A 107 6.17 -15.66 5.25
N GLN A 108 5.49 -16.72 4.85
CA GLN A 108 5.80 -18.09 5.28
C GLN A 108 6.99 -18.72 4.55
N LYS A 109 7.43 -18.16 3.42
CA LYS A 109 8.56 -18.70 2.66
C LYS A 109 9.89 -18.24 3.27
N GLU A 110 10.88 -19.12 3.32
CA GLU A 110 12.14 -18.88 4.03
C GLU A 110 12.93 -17.72 3.43
N GLU A 111 12.87 -17.54 2.11
CA GLU A 111 13.49 -16.44 1.40
C GLU A 111 13.01 -15.05 1.87
N TYR A 112 11.82 -14.97 2.49
CA TYR A 112 11.21 -13.73 2.97
C TYR A 112 11.37 -13.49 4.47
N PHE A 113 12.00 -14.41 5.20
CA PHE A 113 12.15 -14.31 6.66
C PHE A 113 12.91 -13.07 7.12
N HIS A 114 13.84 -12.57 6.30
CA HIS A 114 14.55 -11.33 6.58
C HIS A 114 13.59 -10.13 6.79
N LEU A 115 12.46 -10.06 6.06
CA LEU A 115 11.48 -8.99 6.26
C LEU A 115 10.75 -9.10 7.60
N LEU A 116 10.54 -10.32 8.10
CA LEU A 116 9.96 -10.56 9.42
C LEU A 116 10.96 -10.20 10.52
N GLU A 117 12.23 -10.54 10.35
CA GLU A 117 13.29 -10.15 11.27
C GLU A 117 13.44 -8.62 11.33
N GLU A 118 13.40 -7.93 10.18
CA GLU A 118 13.37 -6.47 10.16
C GLU A 118 12.12 -5.88 10.85
N ALA A 119 10.99 -6.60 10.88
CA ALA A 119 9.78 -6.13 11.56
C ALA A 119 9.90 -6.28 13.07
N CYS A 120 10.42 -7.42 13.53
CA CYS A 120 10.77 -7.62 14.94
C CYS A 120 11.78 -6.58 15.43
N ASN A 121 12.85 -6.34 14.66
CA ASN A 121 13.91 -5.40 15.03
C ASN A 121 13.46 -3.94 15.08
N MET A 122 12.32 -3.59 14.44
CA MET A 122 11.74 -2.26 14.53
C MET A 122 11.13 -1.98 15.91
N TYR A 123 10.54 -3.00 16.55
CA TYR A 123 9.77 -2.83 17.79
C TYR A 123 10.50 -3.32 19.06
N LEU A 124 11.39 -4.31 18.93
CA LEU A 124 12.16 -4.82 20.08
C LEU A 124 12.93 -3.72 20.84
N PRO A 125 13.61 -2.75 20.20
CA PRO A 125 14.32 -1.69 20.92
C PRO A 125 13.39 -0.71 21.64
N LEU A 126 12.11 -0.65 21.24
CA LEU A 126 11.09 0.23 21.84
C LEU A 126 10.45 -0.40 23.09
N GLY A 127 10.88 -1.60 23.48
CA GLY A 127 10.25 -2.36 24.56
C GLY A 127 8.86 -2.89 24.21
N ILE A 128 8.48 -2.82 22.93
CA ILE A 128 7.20 -3.32 22.41
C ILE A 128 7.38 -4.80 22.09
N ASP A 129 6.78 -5.66 22.91
CA ASP A 129 6.74 -7.12 22.73
C ASP A 129 5.44 -7.61 22.05
N GLY A 130 4.64 -6.66 21.54
CA GLY A 130 3.38 -6.89 20.86
C GLY A 130 3.57 -7.56 19.49
N ILE A 131 3.14 -8.82 19.39
CA ILE A 131 2.98 -9.51 18.10
C ILE A 131 2.08 -8.73 17.12
N PRO A 132 0.96 -8.09 17.55
CA PRO A 132 0.15 -7.29 16.64
C PRO A 132 0.93 -6.16 15.95
N ASP A 133 1.69 -5.38 16.71
CA ASP A 133 2.48 -4.26 16.17
C ASP A 133 3.54 -4.74 15.17
N MET A 134 4.20 -5.86 15.51
CA MET A 134 5.18 -6.49 14.61
C MET A 134 4.54 -6.97 13.30
N LEU A 135 3.31 -7.50 13.35
CA LEU A 135 2.59 -7.96 12.15
C LEU A 135 2.18 -6.80 11.25
N GLU A 136 1.77 -5.68 11.82
CA GLU A 136 1.38 -4.49 11.04
C GLU A 136 2.55 -3.87 10.27
N ALA A 137 3.80 -4.07 10.72
CA ALA A 137 4.98 -3.62 9.99
C ALA A 137 5.40 -4.53 8.83
N VAL A 138 4.80 -5.71 8.67
CA VAL A 138 5.18 -6.65 7.60
C VAL A 138 4.71 -6.18 6.21
N PRO A 139 3.43 -5.83 5.97
CA PRO A 139 2.98 -5.42 4.64
C PRO A 139 3.76 -4.22 4.04
N PRO A 140 4.09 -3.15 4.79
CA PRO A 140 4.90 -2.04 4.29
C PRO A 140 6.30 -2.44 3.79
N LYS A 141 6.91 -3.44 4.41
CA LYS A 141 8.21 -3.97 3.98
C LYS A 141 8.11 -4.74 2.67
N PHE A 142 7.06 -5.54 2.51
CA PHE A 142 6.76 -6.16 1.22
C PHE A 142 6.50 -5.07 0.15
N ALA A 143 5.75 -4.02 0.50
CA ALA A 143 5.46 -2.93 -0.42
C ALA A 143 6.74 -2.22 -0.90
N ARG A 144 7.68 -1.95 0.02
CA ARG A 144 9.03 -1.43 -0.27
C ARG A 144 9.77 -2.31 -1.27
N GLU A 145 9.81 -3.62 -1.02
CA GLU A 145 10.55 -4.55 -1.87
C GLU A 145 9.90 -4.76 -3.24
N ILE A 146 8.56 -4.74 -3.32
CA ILE A 146 7.81 -4.73 -4.58
C ILE A 146 8.15 -3.47 -5.37
N TRP A 147 8.06 -2.30 -4.75
CA TRP A 147 8.31 -1.03 -5.41
C TRP A 147 9.70 -0.96 -6.04
N LYS A 148 10.75 -1.36 -5.30
CA LYS A 148 12.14 -1.40 -5.79
C LYS A 148 12.33 -2.27 -7.03
N ARG A 149 11.42 -3.22 -7.28
CA ARG A 149 11.50 -4.19 -8.39
C ARG A 149 10.58 -3.83 -9.55
N LEU A 150 9.73 -2.82 -9.39
CA LEU A 150 8.90 -2.35 -10.49
C LEU A 150 9.73 -1.57 -11.51
N PRO A 151 9.35 -1.62 -12.80
CA PRO A 151 10.06 -0.85 -13.81
C PRO A 151 9.88 0.64 -13.54
N HIS A 152 11.00 1.33 -13.33
CA HIS A 152 11.04 2.78 -13.17
C HIS A 152 11.42 3.42 -14.50
N ALA A 153 10.51 4.23 -15.05
CA ALA A 153 10.80 5.04 -16.23
C ALA A 153 11.42 6.38 -15.81
N PRO A 154 12.23 7.04 -16.67
CA PRO A 154 12.74 8.38 -16.42
C PRO A 154 11.60 9.36 -16.19
N SER A 155 11.78 10.39 -15.36
CA SER A 155 10.74 11.39 -15.03
C SER A 155 10.18 12.16 -16.24
N SER A 156 10.88 12.13 -17.38
CA SER A 156 10.44 12.71 -18.67
C SER A 156 9.50 11.80 -19.47
N SER A 157 9.36 10.54 -19.05
CA SER A 157 8.52 9.53 -19.69
C SER A 157 7.03 9.84 -19.51
N SER A 158 6.25 9.67 -20.58
CA SER A 158 4.78 9.71 -20.54
C SER A 158 4.15 8.41 -19.99
N LEU A 159 4.95 7.44 -19.53
CA LEU A 159 4.45 6.19 -18.96
C LEU A 159 3.76 6.44 -17.60
N PRO A 160 2.75 5.64 -17.25
CA PRO A 160 2.16 5.68 -15.91
C PRO A 160 3.22 5.44 -14.84
N LEU A 161 3.05 6.05 -13.66
CA LEU A 161 3.89 5.76 -12.51
C LEU A 161 3.63 4.33 -12.01
N PRO A 162 4.67 3.61 -11.57
CA PRO A 162 4.47 2.32 -10.94
C PRO A 162 3.75 2.49 -9.60
N ARG A 163 2.79 1.62 -9.27
CA ARG A 163 2.03 1.70 -8.01
C ARG A 163 2.04 0.39 -7.25
N VAL A 164 2.19 0.48 -5.94
CA VAL A 164 2.06 -0.63 -5.01
C VAL A 164 0.86 -0.37 -4.12
N TYR A 165 -0.05 -1.34 -4.05
CA TYR A 165 -1.25 -1.23 -3.24
C TYR A 165 -1.06 -2.04 -1.97
N VAL A 166 -1.21 -1.37 -0.82
CA VAL A 166 -1.11 -1.96 0.52
C VAL A 166 -2.48 -1.91 1.17
N GLN A 167 -2.95 -3.04 1.69
CA GLN A 167 -4.27 -3.11 2.30
C GLN A 167 -4.23 -2.78 3.79
N LEU A 168 -5.14 -1.90 4.20
CA LEU A 168 -5.43 -1.63 5.61
C LEU A 168 -5.94 -2.91 6.29
N ASP A 169 -5.61 -3.09 7.57
CA ASP A 169 -6.11 -4.22 8.33
C ASP A 169 -7.66 -4.26 8.31
N PRO A 170 -8.28 -5.37 7.86
CA PRO A 170 -9.74 -5.50 7.81
C PRO A 170 -10.45 -5.32 9.14
N ARG A 171 -9.76 -5.48 10.29
CA ARG A 171 -10.32 -5.24 11.63
C ARG A 171 -10.74 -3.78 11.82
N TYR A 172 -10.17 -2.86 11.05
CA TYR A 172 -10.51 -1.43 11.08
C TYR A 172 -11.67 -1.07 10.14
N ALA A 173 -12.26 -2.04 9.44
CA ALA A 173 -13.27 -1.77 8.41
C ALA A 173 -14.55 -1.10 8.92
N PHE A 174 -14.90 -1.22 10.21
CA PHE A 174 -16.20 -0.79 10.73
C PHE A 174 -16.13 0.40 11.69
N ASP A 175 -15.02 1.15 11.67
CA ASP A 175 -14.83 2.37 12.45
C ASP A 175 -14.14 3.41 11.56
N ILE A 176 -14.86 4.49 11.23
CA ILE A 176 -14.39 5.53 10.30
C ILE A 176 -13.12 6.19 10.82
N ASP A 177 -13.13 6.66 12.06
CA ASP A 177 -12.02 7.40 12.66
C ASP A 177 -10.80 6.51 12.86
N LEU A 178 -11.01 5.24 13.22
CA LEU A 178 -9.95 4.26 13.32
C LEU A 178 -9.37 3.93 11.94
N ALA A 179 -10.19 3.72 10.91
CA ALA A 179 -9.74 3.47 9.55
C ALA A 179 -8.91 4.63 8.99
N VAL A 180 -9.35 5.88 9.21
CA VAL A 180 -8.60 7.08 8.82
C VAL A 180 -7.25 7.12 9.53
N ARG A 181 -7.23 7.04 10.87
CA ARG A 181 -5.99 7.10 11.65
C ARG A 181 -4.99 6.02 11.26
N GLN A 182 -5.47 4.78 11.08
CA GLN A 182 -4.62 3.65 10.73
C GLN A 182 -4.13 3.71 9.29
N SER A 183 -4.93 4.26 8.37
CA SER A 183 -4.47 4.53 7.00
C SER A 183 -3.35 5.57 6.96
N LEU A 184 -3.46 6.65 7.74
CA LEU A 184 -2.42 7.67 7.82
C LEU A 184 -1.13 7.12 8.45
N ALA A 185 -1.24 6.32 9.50
CA ALA A 185 -0.10 5.64 10.12
C ALA A 185 0.59 4.67 9.13
N LEU A 186 -0.19 3.93 8.35
CA LEU A 186 0.31 3.04 7.31
C LEU A 186 1.05 3.81 6.19
N VAL A 187 0.52 4.97 5.78
CA VAL A 187 1.20 5.84 4.81
C VAL A 187 2.50 6.37 5.39
N ASP A 188 2.53 6.85 6.64
CA ASP A 188 3.74 7.35 7.31
C ASP A 188 4.85 6.28 7.33
N LEU A 189 4.48 5.04 7.69
CA LEU A 189 5.40 3.91 7.72
C LEU A 189 5.97 3.60 6.32
N CYS A 190 5.11 3.55 5.30
CA CYS A 190 5.55 3.35 3.92
C CYS A 190 6.45 4.49 3.40
N VAL A 191 6.04 5.74 3.59
CA VAL A 191 6.70 6.91 3.00
C VAL A 191 7.97 7.28 3.75
N HIS A 192 7.90 7.45 5.07
CA HIS A 192 9.03 7.97 5.83
C HIS A 192 9.99 6.88 6.29
N LYS A 193 9.49 5.72 6.73
CA LYS A 193 10.38 4.64 7.20
C LYS A 193 10.87 3.74 6.09
N HIS A 194 10.11 3.59 5.02
CA HIS A 194 10.48 2.74 3.88
C HIS A 194 10.80 3.50 2.60
N GLN A 195 10.77 4.84 2.65
CA GLN A 195 11.14 5.72 1.53
C GLN A 195 10.36 5.40 0.26
N LEU A 196 9.13 4.93 0.40
CA LEU A 196 8.22 4.68 -0.72
C LEU A 196 7.60 6.01 -1.15
N PRO A 197 7.76 6.47 -2.40
CA PRO A 197 7.16 7.73 -2.81
C PRO A 197 5.63 7.66 -2.72
N LEU A 198 5.02 8.68 -2.13
CA LEU A 198 3.57 8.71 -1.93
C LEU A 198 2.78 8.57 -3.25
N SER A 199 3.30 9.13 -4.35
CA SER A 199 2.73 8.98 -5.70
C SER A 199 2.68 7.54 -6.22
N ASN A 200 3.45 6.65 -5.61
CA ASN A 200 3.58 5.24 -5.97
C ASN A 200 2.89 4.31 -4.97
N LEU A 201 2.29 4.85 -3.90
CA LEU A 201 1.58 4.09 -2.88
C LEU A 201 0.07 4.27 -3.05
N VAL A 202 -0.67 3.18 -2.91
CA VAL A 202 -2.14 3.21 -2.80
C VAL A 202 -2.55 2.42 -1.55
N ILE A 203 -3.35 3.03 -0.67
CA ILE A 203 -3.94 2.32 0.47
C ILE A 203 -5.28 1.72 0.04
N LYS A 204 -5.42 0.39 0.17
CA LYS A 204 -6.70 -0.31 -0.03
C LYS A 204 -7.46 -0.31 1.29
N ILE A 205 -8.61 0.37 1.29
CA ILE A 205 -9.54 0.39 2.42
C ILE A 205 -10.63 -0.66 2.17
N PRO A 206 -11.01 -1.47 3.17
CA PRO A 206 -12.14 -2.39 3.06
C PRO A 206 -13.42 -1.68 2.59
N GLY A 207 -14.18 -2.31 1.69
CA GLY A 207 -15.37 -1.73 1.06
C GLY A 207 -16.66 -1.76 1.90
N SER A 208 -16.57 -1.58 3.21
CA SER A 208 -17.71 -1.34 4.09
C SER A 208 -18.25 0.07 3.91
N TRP A 209 -19.42 0.37 4.48
CA TRP A 209 -19.94 1.75 4.50
C TRP A 209 -18.95 2.70 5.19
N GLU A 210 -18.47 2.32 6.38
CA GLU A 210 -17.50 3.08 7.16
C GLU A 210 -16.17 3.24 6.40
N GLY A 211 -15.72 2.19 5.70
CA GLY A 211 -14.51 2.24 4.89
C GLY A 211 -14.64 3.20 3.71
N ILE A 212 -15.80 3.25 3.05
CA ILE A 212 -16.07 4.24 1.99
C ILE A 212 -16.08 5.66 2.53
N GLN A 213 -16.65 5.88 3.72
CA GLN A 213 -16.65 7.17 4.40
C GLN A 213 -15.23 7.60 4.80
N ALA A 214 -14.44 6.68 5.37
CA ALA A 214 -13.03 6.93 5.68
C ALA A 214 -12.21 7.26 4.42
N ALA A 215 -12.46 6.58 3.30
CA ALA A 215 -11.81 6.87 2.02
C ALA A 215 -12.14 8.28 1.50
N LYS A 216 -13.39 8.73 1.69
CA LYS A 216 -13.81 10.09 1.36
C LYS A 216 -13.07 11.13 2.21
N ASP A 217 -12.95 10.89 3.51
CA ASP A 217 -12.27 11.80 4.44
C ASP A 217 -10.76 11.86 4.13
N LEU A 218 -10.12 10.72 3.89
CA LEU A 218 -8.72 10.66 3.47
C LEU A 218 -8.46 11.40 2.16
N ARG A 219 -9.37 11.35 1.19
CA ARG A 219 -9.27 12.14 -0.05
C ARG A 219 -9.39 13.64 0.21
N ALA A 220 -10.23 14.07 1.15
CA ALA A 220 -10.33 15.48 1.52
C ALA A 220 -9.06 15.96 2.24
N LEU A 221 -8.43 15.07 3.01
CA LEU A 221 -7.18 15.32 3.73
C LEU A 221 -5.94 15.23 2.82
N GLU A 222 -6.03 14.61 1.64
CA GLU A 222 -4.90 14.32 0.75
C GLU A 222 -3.97 15.54 0.61
N ARG A 223 -4.52 16.71 0.28
CA ARG A 223 -3.72 17.93 0.09
C ARG A 223 -2.99 18.38 1.37
N VAL A 224 -3.69 18.42 2.50
CA VAL A 224 -3.13 18.84 3.80
C VAL A 224 -2.08 17.84 4.27
N PHE A 225 -2.34 16.56 4.05
CA PHE A 225 -1.44 15.48 4.42
C PHE A 225 -0.19 15.45 3.52
N PHE A 226 -0.32 15.73 2.22
CA PHE A 226 0.82 15.90 1.32
C PHE A 226 1.76 17.01 1.79
N ASP A 227 1.21 18.13 2.24
CA ASP A 227 2.01 19.24 2.76
C ASP A 227 2.67 18.88 4.10
N TYR A 228 1.93 18.22 5.01
CA TYR A 228 2.50 17.68 6.26
C TYR A 228 3.68 16.71 6.04
N LEU A 229 3.53 15.76 5.12
CA LEU A 229 4.58 14.77 4.83
C LEU A 229 5.81 15.42 4.18
N ARG A 230 5.63 16.51 3.41
CA ARG A 230 6.75 17.24 2.81
C ARG A 230 7.52 18.07 3.84
N GLU A 231 6.82 18.61 4.83
CA GLU A 231 7.38 19.52 5.84
C GLU A 231 8.01 18.80 7.04
N ARG A 232 7.81 17.49 7.18
CA ARG A 232 8.37 16.72 8.31
C ARG A 232 9.92 16.71 8.23
N PRO A 233 10.63 17.31 9.21
CA PRO A 233 12.09 17.26 9.24
C PRO A 233 12.54 15.85 9.63
N GLY A 234 13.32 15.19 8.77
CA GLY A 234 13.83 13.84 9.02
C GLY A 234 14.01 12.97 7.78
N VAL A 235 14.82 13.45 6.83
CA VAL A 235 15.88 12.67 6.17
C VAL A 235 17.19 13.33 6.55
#